data_AF-A0A7K9BMF8-F1
#
_entry.id   AF-A0A7K9BMF8-F1
#
_cell.length_a   1.000
_cell.length_b   1.000
_cell.length_c   1.000
_cell.angle_alpha   90.00
_cell.angle_beta   90.00
_cell.angle_gamma   90.00
#
_symmetry.space_group_name_H-M   'P 1'
#
loop_
_entity.id
_entity.type
_entity.pdbx_description
1 polymer ?
#
loop_
_entity_poly.entity_id
_entity_poly.type
_entity_poly.pdbx_seq_one_letter_code
_entity_poly.pdbx_strand_id
1 'polypeptide(L)'
;WALTLLLSVALYGSHAPLLALCKVDGAIPFSSAAVVVLVELTKLAASLLLLLLPRGERRCPSWRHGAAFALPALLYAASNNLAVHMQLFMDPSTFQVLSNLKIVSTALLYSLLLRRGLGGRRWLGLLLLLAAGLSYSWGGLRTPGSPAGRQLHITPRGLLLLALYCFVSGLAAVYTEAVLKAQELPLSLQNLFLYSFGVLFNGLGYLWSGAQGGFLRGFSPGVLLVVASQALNGLLMSVVMKHSGSITRLFVIACSMLANALLSVALFQLQLTLLFCLAACCVALALHLYYGAP
;
A
#
# COMPACT_ATOMS: atom_id res chain seq x y z
N TRP A 1 11.46 16.95 3.35
CA TRP A 1 11.34 15.84 2.38
C TRP A 1 11.83 14.51 2.95
N ALA A 2 13.10 14.37 3.35
CA ALA A 2 13.63 13.12 3.92
C ALA A 2 12.81 12.59 5.10
N LEU A 3 12.40 13.46 6.03
CA LEU A 3 11.52 13.11 7.15
C LEU A 3 10.20 12.47 6.69
N THR A 4 9.58 12.98 5.62
CA THR A 4 8.34 12.44 5.06
C THR A 4 8.52 11.01 4.57
N LEU A 5 9.63 10.73 3.88
CA LEU A 5 9.96 9.39 3.40
C LEU A 5 10.26 8.44 4.56
N LEU A 6 11.08 8.86 5.53
CA LEU A 6 11.40 8.05 6.71
C LEU A 6 10.14 7.71 7.53
N LEU A 7 9.26 8.69 7.74
CA LEU A 7 7.99 8.47 8.44
C LEU A 7 7.06 7.53 7.66
N SER A 8 7.02 7.66 6.32
CA SER A 8 6.25 6.74 5.47
C SER A 8 6.79 5.32 5.56
N VAL A 9 8.12 5.16 5.55
CA VAL A 9 8.79 3.85 5.71
C VAL A 9 8.48 3.23 7.08
N ALA A 10 8.58 4.03 8.14
CA ALA A 10 8.30 3.57 9.50
C ALA A 10 6.83 3.15 9.68
N LEU A 11 5.87 3.99 9.27
CA LEU A 11 4.43 3.73 9.44
C LEU A 11 3.93 2.57 8.57
N TYR A 12 4.44 2.46 7.34
CA TYR A 12 4.08 1.35 6.48
C TYR A 12 4.73 0.05 6.99
N GLY A 13 5.97 0.12 7.47
CA GLY A 13 6.69 -1.02 8.05
C GLY A 13 6.09 -1.50 9.38
N SER A 14 5.53 -0.59 10.18
CA SER A 14 4.87 -0.92 11.44
C SER A 14 3.48 -1.51 11.27
N HIS A 15 2.90 -1.50 10.07
CA HIS A 15 1.53 -1.98 9.87
C HIS A 15 1.37 -3.47 10.23
N ALA A 16 2.21 -4.34 9.67
CA ALA A 16 2.06 -5.78 9.88
C ALA A 16 2.29 -6.20 11.35
N PRO A 17 3.27 -5.65 12.09
CA PRO A 17 3.47 -5.98 13.50
C PRO A 17 2.35 -5.42 14.38
N LEU A 18 1.90 -4.20 14.14
CA LEU A 18 0.75 -3.63 14.85
C LEU A 18 -0.53 -4.45 14.62
N LEU A 19 -0.74 -4.93 13.39
CA LEU A 19 -1.87 -5.80 13.07
C LEU A 19 -1.74 -7.16 13.77
N ALA A 20 -0.52 -7.71 13.86
CA ALA A 20 -0.26 -8.96 14.58
C ALA A 20 -0.55 -8.84 16.08
N LEU A 21 -0.23 -7.69 16.71
CA LEU A 21 -0.57 -7.40 18.11
C LEU A 21 -2.09 -7.28 18.35
N CYS A 22 -2.89 -7.04 17.31
CA CYS A 22 -4.35 -6.94 17.43
C CYS A 22 -5.07 -8.29 17.29
N LYS A 23 -4.34 -9.39 17.01
CA LYS A 23 -4.94 -10.72 16.91
C LYS A 23 -5.27 -11.27 18.29
N VAL A 24 -6.45 -11.87 18.43
CA VAL A 24 -6.90 -12.57 19.63
C VAL A 24 -7.05 -14.04 19.24
N ASP A 25 -6.40 -14.95 19.98
CA ASP A 25 -6.37 -16.39 19.71
C ASP A 25 -5.94 -16.75 18.27
N GLY A 26 -5.02 -15.95 17.70
CA GLY A 26 -4.52 -16.13 16.34
C GLY A 26 -5.47 -15.65 15.23
N ALA A 27 -6.69 -15.24 15.58
CA ALA A 27 -7.69 -14.71 14.65
C ALA A 27 -7.78 -13.18 14.70
N ILE A 28 -8.25 -12.57 13.62
CA ILE A 28 -8.54 -11.13 13.55
C ILE A 28 -9.99 -10.95 14.04
N PRO A 29 -10.24 -10.28 15.18
CA PRO A 29 -11.57 -10.22 15.78
C PRO A 29 -12.53 -9.22 15.10
N PHE A 30 -12.04 -8.47 14.11
CA PHE A 30 -12.77 -7.39 13.45
C PHE A 30 -12.86 -7.62 11.93
N SER A 31 -13.83 -6.95 11.30
CA SER A 31 -13.98 -6.97 9.84
C SER A 31 -12.91 -6.11 9.16
N SER A 32 -12.13 -6.72 8.25
CA SER A 32 -11.16 -6.00 7.41
C SER A 32 -11.82 -4.90 6.58
N ALA A 33 -13.04 -5.13 6.08
CA ALA A 33 -13.78 -4.15 5.29
C ALA A 33 -14.19 -2.93 6.15
N ALA A 34 -14.61 -3.14 7.40
CA ALA A 34 -14.94 -2.05 8.32
C ALA A 34 -13.70 -1.19 8.65
N VAL A 35 -12.54 -1.83 8.89
CA VAL A 35 -11.27 -1.13 9.11
C VAL A 35 -10.88 -0.27 7.91
N VAL A 36 -11.03 -0.78 6.68
CA VAL A 36 -10.73 -0.01 5.46
C VAL A 36 -11.65 1.22 5.36
N VAL A 37 -12.96 1.07 5.60
CA VAL A 37 -13.90 2.21 5.61
C VAL A 37 -13.51 3.23 6.68
N LEU A 38 -13.16 2.79 7.89
CA LEU A 38 -12.77 3.70 8.97
C LEU A 38 -11.46 4.43 8.67
N VAL A 39 -10.50 3.76 8.01
CA VAL A 39 -9.26 4.39 7.52
C VAL A 39 -9.56 5.47 6.48
N GLU A 40 -10.46 5.22 5.52
CA GLU A 40 -10.89 6.25 4.55
C GLU A 40 -11.62 7.42 5.23
N LEU A 41 -12.52 7.14 6.19
CA LEU A 41 -13.20 8.17 6.98
C LEU A 41 -12.21 9.02 7.79
N THR A 42 -11.23 8.40 8.42
CA THR A 42 -10.18 9.09 9.19
C THR A 42 -9.33 9.97 8.27
N LYS A 43 -8.96 9.48 7.09
CA LYS A 43 -8.24 10.27 6.07
C LYS A 43 -9.07 11.44 5.55
N LEU A 44 -10.36 11.23 5.34
CA LEU A 44 -11.30 12.27 4.92
C LEU A 44 -11.42 13.37 6.00
N ALA A 45 -11.64 12.98 7.26
CA ALA A 45 -11.73 13.89 8.39
C ALA A 45 -10.43 14.69 8.59
N ALA A 46 -9.28 14.03 8.51
CA ALA A 46 -7.98 14.69 8.59
C ALA A 46 -7.76 15.66 7.43
N SER A 47 -8.16 15.30 6.20
CA SER A 47 -8.06 16.17 5.03
C SER A 47 -8.97 17.38 5.13
N LEU A 48 -10.18 17.20 5.69
CA LEU A 48 -11.10 18.30 5.99
C LEU A 48 -10.53 19.22 7.06
N LEU A 49 -10.01 18.68 8.16
CA LEU A 49 -9.37 19.47 9.22
C LEU A 49 -8.20 20.31 8.67
N LEU A 50 -7.34 19.70 7.84
CA LEU A 50 -6.22 20.39 7.18
C LEU A 50 -6.68 21.50 6.23
N LEU A 51 -7.88 21.39 5.65
CA LEU A 51 -8.48 22.41 4.79
C LEU A 51 -9.14 23.54 5.61
N LEU A 52 -9.67 23.22 6.79
CA LEU A 52 -10.28 24.19 7.70
C LEU A 52 -9.25 25.06 8.42
N LEU A 53 -8.03 24.55 8.63
CA LEU A 53 -6.91 25.34 9.16
C LEU A 53 -6.68 26.60 8.31
N PRO A 54 -6.44 27.77 8.93
CA PRO A 54 -6.32 29.05 8.24
C PRO A 54 -5.06 29.09 7.36
N ARG A 55 -5.21 28.69 6.10
CA ARG A 55 -4.18 28.78 5.06
C ARG A 55 -4.82 29.23 3.75
N GLY A 56 -4.85 30.55 3.54
CA GLY A 56 -5.12 31.18 2.24
C GLY A 56 -6.57 31.13 1.74
N GLU A 57 -6.77 31.68 0.54
CA GLU A 57 -8.07 31.81 -0.12
C GLU A 57 -8.74 30.44 -0.38
N ARG A 58 -9.97 30.28 0.11
CA ARG A 58 -10.81 29.11 -0.14
C ARG A 58 -11.52 29.28 -1.48
N ARG A 59 -10.95 28.76 -2.56
CA ARG A 59 -11.66 28.65 -3.84
C ARG A 59 -12.52 27.38 -3.84
N CYS A 60 -13.82 27.51 -4.09
CA CYS A 60 -14.70 26.38 -4.37
C CYS A 60 -14.34 25.83 -5.76
N PRO A 61 -13.70 24.66 -5.88
CA PRO A 61 -13.35 24.13 -7.19
C PRO A 61 -14.60 23.66 -7.93
N SER A 62 -14.55 23.68 -9.26
CA SER A 62 -15.58 23.05 -10.10
C SER A 62 -15.65 21.55 -9.83
N TRP A 63 -16.87 20.99 -9.80
CA TRP A 63 -17.14 19.56 -9.57
C TRP A 63 -16.37 18.63 -10.51
N ARG A 64 -16.01 19.11 -11.71
CA ARG A 64 -15.20 18.38 -12.69
C ARG A 64 -13.83 17.99 -12.15
N HIS A 65 -13.20 18.85 -11.33
CA HIS A 65 -11.93 18.55 -10.69
C HIS A 65 -12.07 17.41 -9.68
N GLY A 66 -13.18 17.38 -8.93
CA GLY A 66 -13.50 16.31 -8.01
C GLY A 66 -13.79 14.99 -8.73
N ALA A 67 -14.57 15.02 -9.82
CA ALA A 67 -14.95 13.83 -10.58
C ALA A 67 -13.73 13.04 -11.12
N ALA A 68 -12.62 13.72 -11.44
CA ALA A 68 -11.37 13.07 -11.86
C ALA A 68 -10.79 12.11 -10.81
N PHE A 69 -11.14 12.28 -9.52
CA PHE A 69 -10.69 11.42 -8.44
C PHE A 69 -11.55 10.16 -8.24
N ALA A 70 -12.72 10.06 -8.90
CA ALA A 70 -13.59 8.90 -8.78
C ALA A 70 -12.94 7.61 -9.31
N LEU A 71 -12.31 7.67 -10.50
CA LEU A 71 -11.64 6.51 -11.08
C LEU A 71 -10.46 6.00 -10.22
N PRO A 72 -9.51 6.84 -9.75
CA PRO A 72 -8.45 6.34 -8.89
C PRO A 72 -8.98 5.77 -7.55
N ALA A 73 -10.02 6.38 -6.96
CA ALA A 73 -10.66 5.82 -5.77
C ALA A 73 -11.29 4.45 -6.04
N LEU A 74 -11.99 4.28 -7.17
CA LEU A 74 -12.58 3.00 -7.58
C LEU A 74 -11.48 1.95 -7.80
N LEU A 75 -10.38 2.30 -8.46
CA LEU A 75 -9.27 1.38 -8.70
C LEU A 75 -8.59 0.96 -7.40
N TYR A 76 -8.43 1.84 -6.41
CA TYR A 76 -7.94 1.46 -5.08
C TYR A 76 -8.91 0.54 -4.34
N ALA A 77 -10.21 0.84 -4.36
CA ALA A 77 -11.22 -0.01 -3.76
C ALA A 77 -11.24 -1.40 -4.43
N ALA A 78 -11.18 -1.46 -5.75
CA ALA A 78 -11.10 -2.70 -6.51
C ALA A 78 -9.82 -3.49 -6.19
N SER A 79 -8.66 -2.83 -6.13
CA SER A 79 -7.38 -3.46 -5.76
C SER A 79 -7.45 -4.10 -4.36
N ASN A 80 -7.99 -3.36 -3.37
CA ASN A 80 -8.12 -3.85 -2.00
C ASN A 80 -9.06 -5.05 -1.91
N ASN A 81 -10.23 -4.98 -2.55
CA ASN A 81 -11.20 -6.09 -2.55
C ASN A 81 -10.67 -7.31 -3.29
N LEU A 82 -9.96 -7.11 -4.41
CA LEU A 82 -9.35 -8.20 -5.16
C LEU A 82 -8.26 -8.89 -4.35
N ALA A 83 -7.45 -8.14 -3.59
CA ALA A 83 -6.46 -8.73 -2.68
C ALA A 83 -7.10 -9.64 -1.61
N VAL A 84 -8.26 -9.26 -1.06
CA VAL A 84 -9.02 -10.09 -0.12
C VAL A 84 -9.62 -11.30 -0.82
N HIS A 85 -10.29 -11.09 -1.97
CA HIS A 85 -10.92 -12.17 -2.73
C HIS A 85 -9.92 -13.24 -3.20
N MET A 86 -8.69 -12.83 -3.55
CA MET A 86 -7.61 -13.74 -3.93
C MET A 86 -7.23 -14.73 -2.84
N GLN A 87 -7.44 -14.40 -1.56
CA GLN A 87 -7.16 -15.31 -0.45
C GLN A 87 -8.07 -16.56 -0.45
N LEU A 88 -9.16 -16.56 -1.24
CA LEU A 88 -10.01 -17.74 -1.46
C LEU A 88 -9.40 -18.75 -2.45
N PHE A 89 -8.45 -18.33 -3.28
CA PHE A 89 -7.88 -19.14 -4.36
C PHE A 89 -6.38 -19.42 -4.20
N MET A 90 -5.74 -18.73 -3.24
CA MET A 90 -4.31 -18.73 -3.01
C MET A 90 -4.04 -18.47 -1.53
N ASP A 91 -3.08 -19.20 -0.96
CA ASP A 91 -2.69 -18.97 0.43
C ASP A 91 -2.02 -17.58 0.61
N PRO A 92 -2.12 -16.96 1.81
CA PRO A 92 -1.58 -15.62 2.04
C PRO A 92 -0.07 -15.48 1.75
N SER A 93 0.73 -16.54 1.96
CA SER A 93 2.16 -16.51 1.66
C SER A 93 2.45 -16.47 0.16
N THR A 94 1.78 -17.31 -0.62
CA THR A 94 1.89 -17.30 -2.09
C THR A 94 1.43 -15.95 -2.65
N PHE A 95 0.32 -15.41 -2.13
CA PHE A 95 -0.15 -14.07 -2.51
C PHE A 95 0.90 -13.00 -2.20
N GLN A 96 1.49 -13.02 -1.00
CA GLN A 96 2.48 -12.02 -0.61
C GLN A 96 3.70 -12.04 -1.54
N VAL A 97 4.23 -13.22 -1.87
CA VAL A 97 5.34 -13.36 -2.82
C VAL A 97 4.94 -12.81 -4.18
N LEU A 98 3.88 -13.35 -4.78
CA LEU A 98 3.52 -13.05 -6.16
C LEU A 98 3.00 -11.62 -6.36
N SER A 99 2.42 -11.01 -5.32
CA SER A 99 1.95 -9.62 -5.37
C SER A 99 3.05 -8.60 -5.65
N ASN A 100 4.33 -8.95 -5.44
CA ASN A 100 5.48 -8.10 -5.78
C ASN A 100 5.59 -7.84 -7.30
N LEU A 101 4.98 -8.68 -8.14
CA LEU A 101 4.87 -8.45 -9.59
C LEU A 101 4.19 -7.12 -9.93
N LYS A 102 3.42 -6.54 -9.00
CA LYS A 102 2.88 -5.18 -9.12
C LYS A 102 3.96 -4.11 -9.37
N ILE A 103 5.21 -4.35 -8.97
CA ILE A 103 6.35 -3.43 -9.23
C ILE A 103 6.54 -3.27 -10.74
N VAL A 104 6.61 -4.39 -11.48
CA VAL A 104 6.78 -4.40 -12.93
C VAL A 104 5.55 -3.81 -13.61
N SER A 105 4.35 -4.19 -13.17
CA SER A 105 3.10 -3.65 -13.72
C SER A 105 3.03 -2.12 -13.56
N THR A 106 3.37 -1.60 -12.38
CA THR A 106 3.42 -0.16 -12.12
C THR A 106 4.46 0.53 -12.99
N ALA A 107 5.64 -0.07 -13.18
CA ALA A 107 6.69 0.50 -14.03
C ALA A 107 6.29 0.56 -15.51
N LEU A 108 5.66 -0.49 -16.03
CA LEU A 108 5.13 -0.53 -17.40
C LEU A 108 4.04 0.52 -17.58
N LEU A 109 3.06 0.57 -16.68
CA LEU A 109 1.98 1.55 -16.73
C LEU A 109 2.50 2.98 -16.55
N TYR A 110 3.52 3.19 -15.71
CA TYR A 110 4.19 4.48 -15.55
C TYR A 110 4.81 4.93 -16.87
N SER A 111 5.53 4.03 -17.56
CA SER A 111 6.13 4.33 -18.86
C SER A 111 5.07 4.61 -19.94
N LEU A 112 3.97 3.87 -19.95
CA LEU A 112 2.91 3.98 -20.96
C LEU A 112 2.00 5.21 -20.74
N LEU A 113 1.46 5.38 -19.53
CA LEU A 113 0.46 6.43 -19.23
C LEU A 113 1.11 7.80 -19.04
N LEU A 114 2.24 7.87 -18.32
CA LEU A 114 2.94 9.15 -18.09
C LEU A 114 3.94 9.47 -19.21
N ARG A 115 4.07 8.60 -20.22
CA ARG A 115 4.98 8.75 -21.38
C ARG A 115 6.42 9.05 -20.98
N ARG A 116 6.89 8.43 -19.89
CA ARG A 116 8.26 8.61 -19.37
C ARG A 116 9.09 7.37 -19.63
N GLY A 117 10.09 7.50 -20.51
CA GLY A 117 11.04 6.42 -20.77
C GLY A 117 11.86 6.08 -19.52
N LEU A 118 11.90 4.81 -19.16
CA LEU A 118 12.81 4.29 -18.14
C LEU A 118 14.06 3.76 -18.83
N GLY A 119 15.21 4.36 -18.56
CA GLY A 119 16.50 3.86 -19.06
C GLY A 119 16.86 2.50 -18.45
N GLY A 120 17.78 1.77 -19.09
CA GLY A 120 18.16 0.41 -18.69
C GLY A 120 18.59 0.29 -17.21
N ARG A 121 19.31 1.28 -16.67
CA ARG A 121 19.70 1.32 -15.25
C ARG A 121 18.51 1.39 -14.30
N ARG A 122 17.50 2.21 -14.63
CA ARG A 122 16.28 2.35 -13.83
C ARG A 122 15.44 1.08 -13.87
N TRP A 123 15.38 0.42 -15.04
CA TRP A 123 14.79 -0.90 -15.17
C TRP A 123 15.50 -1.95 -14.32
N LEU A 124 16.83 -1.98 -14.36
CA LEU A 124 17.62 -2.88 -13.50
C LEU A 124 17.35 -2.62 -12.02
N GLY A 125 17.27 -1.35 -11.59
CA GLY A 125 16.89 -1.00 -10.23
C GLY A 125 15.51 -1.53 -9.83
N LEU A 126 14.52 -1.44 -10.73
CA LEU A 126 13.17 -1.97 -10.49
C LEU A 126 13.12 -3.51 -10.46
N LEU A 127 13.93 -4.18 -11.29
CA LEU A 127 14.07 -5.64 -11.25
C LEU A 127 14.75 -6.12 -9.95
N LEU A 128 15.76 -5.38 -9.47
CA LEU A 128 16.35 -5.63 -8.14
C LEU A 128 15.33 -5.39 -7.02
N LEU A 129 14.48 -4.36 -7.15
CA LEU A 129 13.41 -4.09 -6.20
C LEU A 129 12.39 -5.25 -6.17
N LEU A 130 12.06 -5.81 -7.34
CA LEU A 130 11.25 -7.02 -7.45
C LEU A 130 11.93 -8.21 -6.76
N ALA A 131 13.21 -8.45 -7.04
CA ALA A 131 13.97 -9.53 -6.42
C ALA A 131 14.03 -9.40 -4.88
N ALA A 132 14.15 -8.17 -4.37
CA ALA A 132 14.08 -7.89 -2.94
C ALA A 132 12.71 -8.26 -2.35
N GLY A 133 11.63 -7.85 -3.02
CA GLY A 133 10.27 -8.15 -2.59
C GLY A 133 9.99 -9.66 -2.54
N LEU A 134 10.39 -10.37 -3.59
CA LEU A 134 10.25 -11.83 -3.71
C LEU A 134 11.06 -12.57 -2.64
N SER A 135 12.35 -12.25 -2.48
CA SER A 135 13.22 -12.90 -1.49
C SER A 135 12.76 -12.68 -0.06
N TYR A 136 12.38 -11.44 0.28
CA TYR A 136 11.82 -11.14 1.60
C TYR A 136 10.51 -11.89 1.86
N SER A 137 9.57 -11.85 0.91
CA SER A 137 8.25 -12.47 1.09
C SER A 137 8.31 -13.99 1.12
N TRP A 138 9.30 -14.59 0.45
CA TRP A 138 9.52 -16.03 0.44
C TRP A 138 9.88 -16.56 1.82
N GLY A 139 10.77 -15.87 2.52
CA GLY A 139 11.24 -16.35 3.82
C GLY A 139 12.25 -15.45 4.52
N GLY A 140 12.20 -14.13 4.33
CA GLY A 140 13.07 -13.17 5.00
C GLY A 140 12.92 -13.21 6.54
N LEU A 141 11.73 -13.55 7.02
CA LEU A 141 11.44 -13.77 8.44
C LEU A 141 11.02 -15.21 8.68
N ARG A 142 11.56 -15.80 9.75
CA ARG A 142 11.19 -17.14 10.22
C ARG A 142 10.77 -17.11 11.68
N THR A 143 9.71 -17.85 11.96
CA THR A 143 9.31 -18.25 13.31
C THR A 143 10.19 -19.42 13.78
N PRO A 144 10.73 -19.38 15.01
CA PRO A 144 11.48 -20.49 15.56
C PRO A 144 10.67 -21.80 15.52
N GLY A 145 11.27 -22.89 15.04
CA GLY A 145 10.63 -24.22 15.00
C GLY A 145 9.70 -24.49 13.82
N SER A 146 9.51 -23.55 12.88
CA SER A 146 8.72 -23.81 11.66
C SER A 146 9.53 -24.53 10.57
N PRO A 147 8.93 -25.50 9.84
CA PRO A 147 9.62 -26.24 8.78
C PRO A 147 10.09 -25.31 7.66
N ALA A 148 11.26 -25.63 7.09
CA ALA A 148 11.93 -24.78 6.11
C ALA A 148 11.23 -24.70 4.73
N GLY A 149 10.27 -25.61 4.46
CA GLY A 149 9.59 -25.73 3.18
C GLY A 149 8.29 -24.92 3.13
N ARG A 150 8.31 -23.80 2.41
CA ARG A 150 7.08 -23.12 1.97
C ARG A 150 6.68 -23.68 0.61
N GLN A 151 5.52 -24.33 0.53
CA GLN A 151 4.95 -24.76 -0.73
C GLN A 151 4.07 -23.63 -1.28
N LEU A 152 4.28 -23.25 -2.54
CA LEU A 152 3.39 -22.31 -3.20
C LEU A 152 2.15 -23.07 -3.69
N HIS A 153 0.98 -22.70 -3.19
CA HIS A 153 -0.27 -23.24 -3.73
C HIS A 153 -0.83 -22.28 -4.78
N ILE A 154 -0.64 -22.63 -6.05
CA ILE A 154 -1.05 -21.79 -7.18
C ILE A 154 -2.14 -22.50 -7.98
N THR A 155 -3.32 -21.88 -8.03
CA THR A 155 -4.39 -22.29 -8.94
C THR A 155 -4.34 -21.45 -10.24
N PRO A 156 -4.70 -22.00 -11.42
CA PRO A 156 -4.73 -21.24 -12.67
C PRO A 156 -5.65 -20.00 -12.59
N ARG A 157 -6.79 -20.14 -11.91
CA ARG A 157 -7.71 -19.02 -11.61
C ARG A 157 -7.04 -17.96 -10.73
N GLY A 158 -6.29 -18.39 -9.71
CA GLY A 158 -5.49 -17.51 -8.87
C GLY A 158 -4.44 -16.71 -9.64
N LEU A 159 -3.79 -17.31 -10.66
CA LEU A 159 -2.85 -16.59 -11.53
C LEU A 159 -3.53 -15.50 -12.37
N LEU A 160 -4.71 -15.79 -12.94
CA LEU A 160 -5.46 -14.79 -13.69
C LEU A 160 -5.88 -13.61 -12.79
N LEU A 161 -6.40 -13.91 -11.59
CA LEU A 161 -6.77 -12.89 -10.61
C LEU A 161 -5.57 -12.09 -10.12
N LEU A 162 -4.40 -12.72 -9.96
CA LEU A 162 -3.15 -12.06 -9.62
C LEU A 162 -2.69 -11.10 -10.71
N ALA A 163 -2.76 -11.50 -11.97
CA ALA A 163 -2.41 -10.64 -13.10
C ALA A 163 -3.34 -9.41 -13.13
N LEU A 164 -4.65 -9.62 -12.96
CA LEU A 164 -5.62 -8.54 -12.83
C LEU A 164 -5.32 -7.63 -11.63
N TYR A 165 -4.99 -8.19 -10.47
CA TYR A 165 -4.63 -7.44 -9.27
C TYR A 165 -3.39 -6.57 -9.48
N CYS A 166 -2.32 -7.14 -10.06
CA CYS A 166 -1.11 -6.38 -10.33
C CYS A 166 -1.39 -5.23 -11.30
N PHE A 167 -2.19 -5.48 -12.34
CA PHE A 167 -2.61 -4.47 -13.30
C PHE A 167 -3.45 -3.36 -12.65
N VAL A 168 -4.51 -3.70 -11.91
CA VAL A 168 -5.38 -2.73 -11.23
C VAL A 168 -4.61 -1.95 -10.17
N SER A 169 -3.75 -2.60 -9.39
CA SER A 169 -2.90 -1.94 -8.40
C SER A 169 -1.91 -0.96 -9.04
N GLY A 170 -1.28 -1.36 -10.15
CA GLY A 170 -0.36 -0.49 -10.88
C GLY A 170 -1.10 0.70 -11.52
N LEU A 171 -2.26 0.44 -12.12
CA LEU A 171 -3.10 1.46 -12.75
C LEU A 171 -3.61 2.46 -11.71
N ALA A 172 -4.07 1.98 -10.55
CA ALA A 172 -4.49 2.83 -9.44
C ALA A 172 -3.36 3.80 -9.03
N ALA A 173 -2.15 3.28 -8.87
CA ALA A 173 -1.00 4.10 -8.48
C ALA A 173 -0.66 5.16 -9.54
N VAL A 174 -0.45 4.74 -10.79
CA VAL A 174 -0.02 5.66 -11.86
C VAL A 174 -1.12 6.66 -12.23
N TYR A 175 -2.39 6.24 -12.26
CA TYR A 175 -3.49 7.15 -12.56
C TYR A 175 -3.69 8.17 -11.42
N THR A 176 -3.55 7.76 -10.16
CA THR A 176 -3.58 8.70 -9.03
C THR A 176 -2.44 9.71 -9.13
N GLU A 177 -1.22 9.27 -9.47
CA GLU A 177 -0.10 10.17 -9.72
C GLU A 177 -0.44 11.20 -10.82
N ALA A 178 -1.00 10.73 -11.94
CA ALA A 178 -1.38 11.58 -13.07
C ALA A 178 -2.40 12.64 -12.66
N VAL A 179 -3.49 12.24 -11.99
CA VAL A 179 -4.57 13.17 -11.57
C VAL A 179 -4.06 14.15 -10.52
N LEU A 180 -3.30 13.67 -9.52
CA LEU A 180 -2.73 14.55 -8.49
C LEU A 180 -1.82 15.61 -9.14
N LYS A 181 -0.97 15.23 -10.09
CA LYS A 181 -0.02 16.15 -10.73
C LYS A 181 -0.65 17.06 -11.78
N ALA A 182 -1.75 16.65 -12.41
CA ALA A 182 -2.44 17.45 -13.42
C ALA A 182 -3.19 18.66 -12.86
N GLN A 183 -3.53 18.65 -11.57
CA GLN A 183 -4.30 19.73 -10.94
C GLN A 183 -3.43 20.61 -10.04
N GLU A 184 -3.56 21.93 -10.16
CA GLU A 184 -2.91 22.93 -9.31
C GLU A 184 -3.64 23.19 -7.96
N LEU A 185 -4.62 22.35 -7.63
CA LEU A 185 -5.36 22.45 -6.36
C LEU A 185 -4.47 22.09 -5.15
N PRO A 186 -4.76 22.65 -3.96
CA PRO A 186 -4.08 22.24 -2.73
C PRO A 186 -4.28 20.75 -2.46
N LEU A 187 -3.24 20.08 -1.98
CA LEU A 187 -3.24 18.62 -1.78
C LEU A 187 -4.33 18.16 -0.80
N SER A 188 -4.63 18.94 0.24
CA SER A 188 -5.72 18.64 1.19
C SER A 188 -7.08 18.54 0.50
N LEU A 189 -7.36 19.41 -0.47
CA LEU A 189 -8.58 19.40 -1.26
C LEU A 189 -8.62 18.24 -2.26
N GLN A 190 -7.50 17.93 -2.91
CA GLN A 190 -7.39 16.75 -3.78
C GLN A 190 -7.63 15.46 -3.00
N ASN A 191 -7.03 15.35 -1.81
CA ASN A 191 -7.24 14.25 -0.88
C ASN A 191 -8.69 14.17 -0.39
N LEU A 192 -9.33 15.32 -0.12
CA LEU A 192 -10.74 15.35 0.25
C LEU A 192 -11.61 14.68 -0.82
N PHE A 193 -11.42 15.00 -2.11
CA PHE A 193 -12.15 14.33 -3.19
C PHE A 193 -11.83 12.84 -3.29
N LEU A 194 -10.55 12.48 -3.30
CA LEU A 194 -10.11 11.10 -3.39
C LEU A 194 -10.70 10.23 -2.28
N TYR A 195 -10.64 10.69 -1.03
CA TYR A 195 -11.15 9.94 0.11
C TYR A 195 -12.67 9.99 0.22
N SER A 196 -13.34 11.03 -0.29
CA SER A 196 -14.82 11.05 -0.38
C SER A 196 -15.32 9.91 -1.27
N PHE A 197 -14.73 9.74 -2.46
CA PHE A 197 -15.03 8.59 -3.31
C PHE A 197 -14.53 7.27 -2.70
N GLY A 198 -13.40 7.29 -1.98
CA GLY A 198 -12.88 6.13 -1.25
C GLY A 198 -13.86 5.62 -0.19
N VAL A 199 -14.43 6.51 0.63
CA VAL A 199 -15.49 6.19 1.61
C VAL A 199 -16.71 5.62 0.89
N LEU A 200 -17.15 6.24 -0.21
CA LEU A 200 -18.29 5.77 -0.99
C LEU A 200 -18.08 4.33 -1.48
N PHE A 201 -16.99 4.05 -2.21
CA PHE A 201 -16.78 2.72 -2.80
C PHE A 201 -16.48 1.65 -1.77
N ASN A 202 -15.67 1.93 -0.74
CA ASN A 202 -15.41 0.96 0.32
C ASN A 202 -16.64 0.74 1.21
N GLY A 203 -17.45 1.78 1.44
CA GLY A 203 -18.73 1.66 2.15
C GLY A 203 -19.72 0.76 1.41
N LEU A 204 -19.86 0.95 0.09
CA LEU A 204 -20.65 0.05 -0.76
C LEU A 204 -20.10 -1.38 -0.72
N GLY A 205 -18.76 -1.55 -0.78
CA GLY A 205 -18.12 -2.86 -0.65
C GLY A 205 -18.39 -3.54 0.70
N TYR A 206 -18.38 -2.79 1.80
CA TYR A 206 -18.73 -3.30 3.12
C TYR A 206 -20.19 -3.77 3.17
N LEU A 207 -21.13 -2.96 2.65
CA LEU A 207 -22.55 -3.33 2.60
C LEU A 207 -22.78 -4.58 1.73
N TRP A 208 -22.09 -4.69 0.59
CA TRP A 208 -22.18 -5.85 -0.28
C TRP A 208 -21.61 -7.12 0.35
N SER A 209 -20.55 -7.00 1.15
CA SER A 209 -19.89 -8.14 1.79
C SER A 209 -20.80 -8.92 2.76
N GLY A 210 -21.96 -8.36 3.12
CA GLY A 210 -22.91 -9.00 4.03
C GLY A 210 -22.32 -9.21 5.42
N ALA A 211 -21.36 -8.37 5.83
CA ALA A 211 -20.64 -8.50 7.09
C ALA A 211 -21.64 -8.60 8.26
N GLN A 212 -21.76 -9.81 8.82
CA GLN A 212 -22.68 -10.08 9.91
C GLN A 212 -22.08 -9.58 11.23
N GLY A 213 -22.68 -8.53 11.80
CA GLY A 213 -22.26 -7.91 13.05
C GLY A 213 -22.16 -6.38 12.94
N GLY A 214 -22.09 -5.70 14.09
CA GLY A 214 -21.94 -4.25 14.12
C GLY A 214 -20.61 -3.79 13.51
N PHE A 215 -20.62 -2.62 12.87
CA PHE A 215 -19.45 -2.01 12.19
C PHE A 215 -18.19 -1.95 13.08
N LEU A 216 -18.36 -1.70 14.38
CA LEU A 216 -17.28 -1.58 15.37
C LEU A 216 -17.06 -2.84 16.22
N ARG A 217 -17.62 -3.99 15.81
CA ARG A 217 -17.46 -5.23 16.58
C ARG A 217 -15.99 -5.70 16.54
N GLY A 218 -15.44 -6.02 17.71
CA GLY A 218 -14.06 -6.50 17.86
C GLY A 218 -13.00 -5.39 17.82
N PHE A 219 -13.39 -4.12 17.86
CA PHE A 219 -12.45 -3.00 17.89
C PHE A 219 -11.88 -2.85 19.29
N SER A 220 -10.56 -2.98 19.39
CA SER A 220 -9.77 -2.63 20.58
C SER A 220 -9.02 -1.31 20.35
N PRO A 221 -8.48 -0.67 21.40
CA PRO A 221 -7.61 0.50 21.25
C PRO A 221 -6.43 0.25 20.29
N GLY A 222 -5.91 -0.98 20.23
CA GLY A 222 -4.88 -1.38 19.26
C GLY A 222 -5.36 -1.30 17.81
N VAL A 223 -6.61 -1.68 17.52
CA VAL A 223 -7.21 -1.56 16.18
C VAL A 223 -7.34 -0.10 15.79
N LEU A 224 -7.75 0.77 16.72
CA LEU A 224 -7.81 2.22 16.47
C LEU A 224 -6.43 2.81 16.19
N LEU A 225 -5.38 2.33 16.87
CA LEU A 225 -4.00 2.71 16.56
C LEU A 225 -3.59 2.26 15.15
N VAL A 226 -3.95 1.04 14.73
CA VAL A 226 -3.73 0.56 13.36
C VAL A 226 -4.44 1.46 12.34
N VAL A 227 -5.69 1.83 12.61
CA VAL A 227 -6.48 2.73 11.76
C VAL A 227 -5.83 4.11 11.65
N ALA A 228 -5.43 4.71 12.77
CA ALA A 228 -4.76 6.01 12.80
C ALA A 228 -3.42 5.99 12.06
N SER A 229 -2.60 4.97 12.32
CA SER A 229 -1.31 4.76 11.64
C SER A 229 -1.49 4.58 10.13
N GLN A 230 -2.51 3.82 9.70
CA GLN A 230 -2.80 3.60 8.29
C GLN A 230 -3.36 4.84 7.60
N ALA A 231 -4.19 5.61 8.30
CA ALA A 231 -4.68 6.88 7.79
C ALA A 231 -3.52 7.88 7.57
N LEU A 232 -2.62 7.99 8.55
CA LEU A 232 -1.43 8.85 8.44
C LEU A 232 -0.50 8.40 7.31
N ASN A 233 -0.23 7.10 7.23
CA ASN A 233 0.53 6.52 6.12
C ASN A 233 -0.11 6.84 4.75
N GLY A 234 -1.43 6.72 4.62
CA GLY A 234 -2.13 7.07 3.38
C GLY A 234 -2.03 8.55 3.00
N LEU A 235 -2.10 9.46 3.98
CA LEU A 235 -1.89 10.90 3.75
C LEU A 235 -0.45 11.19 3.28
N LEU A 236 0.54 10.59 3.93
CA LEU A 236 1.95 10.72 3.53
C LEU A 236 2.20 10.12 2.15
N MET A 237 1.57 8.98 1.83
CA MET A 237 1.65 8.39 0.50
C MET A 237 1.07 9.33 -0.55
N SER A 238 -0.04 10.04 -0.29
CA SER A 238 -0.51 11.09 -1.21
C SER A 238 0.52 12.21 -1.42
N VAL A 239 1.24 12.62 -0.37
CA VAL A 239 2.34 13.60 -0.48
C VAL A 239 3.47 13.05 -1.37
N VAL A 240 3.88 11.79 -1.16
CA VAL A 240 4.91 11.12 -1.97
C VAL A 240 4.49 11.02 -3.44
N MET A 241 3.23 10.68 -3.70
CA MET A 241 2.66 10.57 -5.04
C MET A 241 2.61 11.92 -5.75
N LYS A 242 2.18 12.99 -5.06
CA LYS A 242 2.10 14.35 -5.62
C LYS A 242 3.49 14.91 -5.95
N HIS A 243 4.47 14.79 -5.05
CA HIS A 243 5.76 15.48 -5.19
C HIS A 243 6.86 14.62 -5.82
N SER A 244 6.72 13.29 -5.83
CA SER A 244 7.72 12.40 -6.39
C SER A 244 7.13 11.48 -7.45
N GLY A 245 6.33 10.48 -7.04
CA GLY A 245 5.61 9.61 -7.97
C GLY A 245 5.39 8.18 -7.46
N SER A 246 4.73 7.40 -8.30
CA SER A 246 4.39 5.99 -8.07
C SER A 246 5.59 5.09 -7.91
N ILE A 247 6.69 5.35 -8.62
CA ILE A 247 7.93 4.58 -8.47
C ILE A 247 8.58 4.82 -7.10
N THR A 248 8.65 6.07 -6.63
CA THR A 248 9.16 6.38 -5.29
C THR A 248 8.32 5.73 -4.21
N ARG A 249 6.99 5.64 -4.40
CA ARG A 249 6.12 4.86 -3.53
C ARG A 249 6.52 3.37 -3.46
N LEU A 250 6.93 2.75 -4.57
CA LEU A 250 7.42 1.37 -4.55
C LEU A 250 8.71 1.23 -3.72
N PHE A 251 9.64 2.18 -3.84
CA PHE A 251 10.84 2.21 -3.00
C PHE A 251 10.52 2.39 -1.52
N VAL A 252 9.58 3.28 -1.18
CA VAL A 252 9.10 3.42 0.20
C VAL A 252 8.57 2.08 0.71
N ILE A 253 7.70 1.41 -0.05
CA ILE A 253 7.14 0.10 0.33
C ILE A 253 8.25 -0.94 0.53
N ALA A 254 9.24 -1.02 -0.36
CA ALA A 254 10.34 -1.97 -0.25
C ALA A 254 11.22 -1.70 0.99
N CYS A 255 11.58 -0.45 1.26
CA CYS A 255 12.30 -0.07 2.49
C CYS A 255 11.46 -0.38 3.74
N SER A 256 10.14 -0.21 3.66
CA SER A 256 9.22 -0.52 4.76
C SER A 256 9.22 -2.00 5.12
N MET A 257 9.48 -2.89 4.15
CA MET A 257 9.61 -4.33 4.41
C MET A 257 10.83 -4.62 5.30
N LEU A 258 11.92 -3.87 5.14
CA LEU A 258 13.09 -3.98 6.02
C LEU A 258 12.78 -3.47 7.42
N ALA A 259 12.12 -2.31 7.54
CA ALA A 259 11.68 -1.76 8.83
C ALA A 259 10.71 -2.72 9.55
N ASN A 260 9.78 -3.32 8.80
CA ASN A 260 8.88 -4.36 9.30
C ASN A 260 9.65 -5.55 9.89
N ALA A 261 10.70 -6.01 9.19
CA ALA A 261 11.53 -7.11 9.67
C ALA A 261 12.20 -6.79 11.00
N LEU A 262 12.86 -5.63 11.09
CA LEU A 262 13.53 -5.21 12.31
C LEU A 262 12.55 -5.07 13.49
N LEU A 263 11.38 -4.48 13.24
CA LEU A 263 10.34 -4.36 14.27
C LEU A 263 9.78 -5.73 14.68
N SER A 264 9.59 -6.64 13.73
CA SER A 264 9.10 -8.00 14.01
C SER A 264 10.10 -8.85 14.79
N VAL A 265 11.40 -8.67 14.55
CA VAL A 265 12.47 -9.28 15.37
C VAL A 265 12.40 -8.75 16.80
N ALA A 266 12.30 -7.43 16.96
CA ALA A 266 12.25 -6.79 18.28
C ALA A 266 11.01 -7.21 19.09
N LEU A 267 9.83 -7.24 18.46
CA LEU A 267 8.57 -7.50 19.14
C LEU A 267 8.25 -8.99 19.32
N PHE A 268 8.58 -9.83 18.34
CA PHE A 268 8.15 -11.23 18.31
C PHE A 268 9.30 -12.24 18.30
N GLN A 269 10.55 -11.79 18.48
CA GLN A 269 11.74 -12.64 18.53
C GLN A 269 11.87 -13.54 17.28
N LEU A 270 11.48 -13.02 16.11
CA LEU A 270 11.65 -13.70 14.83
C LEU A 270 13.13 -13.77 14.43
N GLN A 271 13.47 -14.77 13.61
CA GLN A 271 14.82 -14.94 13.08
C GLN A 271 14.93 -14.37 11.67
N LEU A 272 15.94 -13.53 11.45
CA LEU A 272 16.31 -13.05 10.11
C LEU A 272 17.03 -14.16 9.36
N THR A 273 16.71 -14.32 8.08
CA THR A 273 17.35 -15.31 7.21
C THR A 273 18.32 -14.67 6.22
N LEU A 274 19.09 -15.49 5.51
CA LEU A 274 19.93 -15.04 4.39
C LEU A 274 19.11 -14.35 3.29
N LEU A 275 17.84 -14.71 3.12
CA LEU A 275 16.94 -14.05 2.17
C LEU A 275 16.60 -12.62 2.58
N PHE A 276 16.58 -12.31 3.88
CA PHE A 276 16.47 -10.93 4.34
C PHE A 276 17.72 -10.12 3.99
N CYS A 277 18.92 -10.67 4.22
CA CYS A 277 20.17 -10.00 3.84
C CYS A 277 20.23 -9.76 2.33
N LEU A 278 19.84 -10.75 1.52
CA LEU A 278 19.72 -10.61 0.07
C LEU A 278 18.74 -9.48 -0.29
N ALA A 279 17.55 -9.45 0.31
CA ALA A 279 16.56 -8.41 0.08
C ALA A 279 17.10 -7.01 0.41
N ALA A 280 17.78 -6.86 1.57
CA ALA A 280 18.37 -5.60 1.99
C ALA A 280 19.45 -5.12 1.01
N CYS A 281 20.34 -6.01 0.56
CA CYS A 281 21.34 -5.71 -0.46
C CYS A 281 20.70 -5.28 -1.78
N CYS A 282 19.68 -6.01 -2.25
CA CYS A 282 18.94 -5.68 -3.47
C CYS A 282 18.24 -4.31 -3.36
N VAL A 283 17.63 -3.97 -2.23
CA VAL A 283 17.03 -2.64 -2.01
C VAL A 283 18.09 -1.53 -2.06
N ALA A 284 19.24 -1.73 -1.40
CA ALA A 284 20.32 -0.75 -1.40
C ALA A 284 20.90 -0.52 -2.82
N LEU A 285 21.16 -1.60 -3.56
CA LEU A 285 21.60 -1.54 -4.95
C LEU A 285 20.55 -0.89 -5.85
N ALA A 286 19.27 -1.21 -5.68
CA ALA A 286 18.18 -0.62 -6.43
C ALA A 286 18.08 0.90 -6.21
N LEU A 287 18.21 1.36 -4.96
CA LEU A 287 18.22 2.78 -4.61
C LEU A 287 19.41 3.49 -5.26
N HIS A 288 20.60 2.89 -5.20
CA HIS A 288 21.80 3.46 -5.81
C HIS A 288 21.68 3.56 -7.33
N LEU A 289 21.19 2.51 -8.00
CA LEU A 289 21.01 2.54 -9.46
C LEU A 289 19.93 3.52 -9.93
N TYR A 290 18.86 3.68 -9.14
CA TYR A 290 17.73 4.52 -9.54
C TYR A 290 17.94 6.00 -9.23
N TYR A 291 18.54 6.34 -8.07
CA TYR A 291 18.71 7.71 -7.59
C TYR A 291 20.17 8.17 -7.47
N GLY A 292 21.14 7.27 -7.52
CA GLY A 292 22.55 7.56 -7.21
C GLY A 292 23.43 7.99 -8.40
N ALA A 293 22.91 8.00 -9.62
CA ALA A 293 23.66 8.49 -10.78
C ALA A 293 23.08 9.84 -11.28
N PRO A 294 23.94 10.84 -11.59
CA PRO A 294 23.51 12.06 -12.27
C PRO A 294 22.90 11.77 -13.65
#